data_AF-A0A168NXT0-F1
#
_entry.id   AF-A0A168NXT0-F1
#
_cell.length_a   1.000
_cell.length_b   1.000
_cell.length_c   1.000
_cell.angle_alpha   90.00
_cell.angle_beta   90.00
_cell.angle_gamma   90.00
#
_symmetry.space_group_name_H-M   'P 1'
#
loop_
_entity.id
_entity.type
_entity.pdbx_description
1 polymer ?
#
loop_
_entity_poly.entity_id
_entity_poly.type
_entity_poly.pdbx_seq_one_letter_code
_entity_poly.pdbx_strand_id
1 'polypeptide(L)'
;MSNEIKISQHTAILLEHARKSLNDEAQIREAVRLKDATLLKNAEEEHYQYEDFFTYAEEHTEKLEQALEGYRMTFNTRNGLKIWVEEKFNLQAHVDFRFGEDRMDEIQLTKYQVSQLKESLAVNWVVLEKPLHEGIQEVSLVLRGDVDR
;
A
#
# COMPACT_ATOMS: atom_id res chain seq x y z
N MET A 1 -10.96 -19.00 -10.08
CA MET A 1 -9.84 -18.12 -10.46
C MET A 1 -10.11 -16.78 -9.83
N SER A 2 -9.45 -16.42 -8.73
CA SER A 2 -9.59 -15.06 -8.20
C SER A 2 -8.91 -14.13 -9.21
N ASN A 3 -9.69 -13.25 -9.82
CA ASN A 3 -9.21 -12.25 -10.78
C ASN A 3 -8.57 -11.11 -9.99
N GLU A 4 -7.52 -11.44 -9.23
CA GLU A 4 -6.87 -10.51 -8.30
C GLU A 4 -6.28 -9.34 -9.09
N ILE A 5 -6.72 -8.13 -8.75
CA ILE A 5 -6.25 -6.90 -9.37
C ILE A 5 -4.82 -6.67 -8.93
N LYS A 6 -3.92 -6.51 -9.89
CA LYS A 6 -2.51 -6.29 -9.63
C LYS A 6 -2.08 -4.92 -10.14
N ILE A 7 -1.32 -4.22 -9.30
CA ILE A 7 -0.68 -2.95 -9.62
C ILE A 7 0.76 -2.98 -9.13
N SER A 8 1.60 -2.11 -9.68
CA SER A 8 2.96 -1.90 -9.19
C SER A 8 2.95 -1.33 -7.77
N GLN A 9 4.06 -1.52 -7.05
CA GLN A 9 4.25 -0.86 -5.75
C GLN A 9 4.25 0.67 -5.89
N HIS A 10 4.74 1.21 -7.01
CA HIS A 10 4.73 2.65 -7.26
C HIS A 10 3.30 3.19 -7.31
N THR A 11 2.43 2.57 -8.12
CA THR A 11 1.02 2.92 -8.22
C THR A 11 0.29 2.76 -6.89
N ALA A 12 0.57 1.68 -6.15
CA ALA A 12 -0.01 1.47 -4.83
C ALA A 12 0.35 2.60 -3.86
N ILE A 13 1.61 3.03 -3.84
CA ILE A 13 2.06 4.14 -2.99
C ILE A 13 1.34 5.44 -3.37
N LEU A 14 1.29 5.80 -4.65
CA LEU A 14 0.59 7.02 -5.10
C LEU A 14 -0.90 6.97 -4.76
N LEU A 15 -1.55 5.82 -4.93
CA LEU A 15 -2.96 5.66 -4.58
C LEU A 15 -3.22 5.85 -3.08
N GLU A 16 -2.40 5.25 -2.22
CA GLU A 16 -2.58 5.40 -0.76
C GLU A 16 -2.18 6.79 -0.28
N HIS A 17 -1.17 7.43 -0.91
CA HIS A 17 -0.85 8.82 -0.65
C HIS A 17 -2.02 9.75 -1.01
N ALA A 18 -2.65 9.58 -2.18
CA ALA A 18 -3.84 10.35 -2.56
C ALA A 18 -4.97 10.20 -1.53
N ARG A 19 -5.22 8.98 -1.06
CA ARG A 19 -6.23 8.68 -0.02
C ARG A 19 -5.94 9.40 1.29
N LYS A 20 -4.70 9.33 1.75
CA LYS A 20 -4.26 9.99 2.99
C LYS A 20 -4.32 11.51 2.89
N SER A 21 -3.82 12.07 1.79
CA SER A 21 -3.71 13.53 1.59
C SER A 21 -5.05 14.21 1.31
N LEU A 22 -5.90 13.60 0.48
CA LEU A 22 -7.20 14.20 0.12
C LEU A 22 -8.30 13.85 1.11
N ASN A 23 -8.26 12.65 1.69
CA ASN A 23 -9.35 12.11 2.51
C ASN A 23 -10.73 12.21 1.79
N ASP A 24 -10.74 12.08 0.47
CA ASP A 24 -11.91 12.15 -0.40
C ASP A 24 -11.86 11.04 -1.47
N GLU A 25 -12.42 9.89 -1.12
CA GLU A 25 -12.47 8.72 -2.02
C GLU A 25 -13.34 8.99 -3.28
N ALA A 26 -14.32 9.91 -3.21
CA ALA A 26 -15.15 10.23 -4.36
C ALA A 26 -14.36 11.04 -5.41
N GLN A 27 -13.55 11.99 -4.96
CA GLN A 27 -12.64 12.73 -5.83
C GLN A 27 -11.60 11.80 -6.49
N ILE A 28 -11.03 10.85 -5.75
CA ILE A 28 -10.07 9.86 -6.29
C ILE A 28 -10.76 8.97 -7.33
N ARG A 29 -11.97 8.49 -7.06
CA ARG A 29 -12.76 7.70 -8.01
C ARG A 29 -13.05 8.49 -9.28
N GLU A 30 -13.41 9.75 -9.15
CA GLU A 30 -13.65 10.63 -10.30
C GLU A 30 -12.38 10.88 -11.12
N ALA A 31 -11.25 11.12 -10.45
CA ALA A 31 -9.95 11.25 -11.10
C ALA A 31 -9.60 10.00 -11.91
N VAL A 32 -9.80 8.80 -11.34
CA VAL A 32 -9.55 7.53 -12.03
C VAL A 32 -10.49 7.32 -13.21
N ARG A 33 -11.79 7.60 -13.04
CA ARG A 33 -12.81 7.45 -14.09
C ARG A 33 -12.58 8.39 -15.26
N LEU A 34 -12.18 9.63 -14.99
CA LEU A 34 -11.89 10.66 -15.98
C LEU A 34 -10.46 10.61 -16.53
N LYS A 35 -9.57 9.87 -15.86
CA LYS A 35 -8.11 9.90 -16.08
C LYS A 35 -7.55 11.32 -16.01
N ASP A 36 -8.02 12.08 -15.03
CA ASP A 36 -7.69 13.50 -14.86
C ASP A 36 -6.81 13.70 -13.62
N ALA A 37 -5.49 13.86 -13.85
CA ALA A 37 -4.51 14.06 -12.78
C ALA A 37 -4.67 15.41 -12.08
N THR A 38 -5.34 16.38 -12.71
CA THR A 38 -5.57 17.70 -12.09
C THR A 38 -6.46 17.60 -10.86
N LEU A 39 -7.32 16.58 -10.79
CA LEU A 39 -8.13 16.24 -9.63
C LEU A 39 -7.30 15.66 -8.47
N LEU A 40 -6.03 15.29 -8.67
CA LEU A 40 -5.14 14.79 -7.63
C LEU A 40 -4.09 15.82 -7.19
N LYS A 41 -4.10 17.03 -7.79
CA LYS A 41 -3.08 18.06 -7.58
C LYS A 41 -2.91 18.48 -6.13
N ASN A 42 -3.98 18.51 -5.34
CA ASN A 42 -3.90 18.86 -3.92
C ASN A 42 -3.24 17.77 -3.05
N ALA A 43 -3.00 16.59 -3.61
CA ALA A 43 -2.22 15.52 -3.01
C ALA A 43 -0.75 15.53 -3.45
N GLU A 44 -0.32 16.49 -4.29
CA GLU A 44 1.08 16.54 -4.71
C GLU A 44 1.98 17.04 -3.58
N GLU A 45 3.10 16.34 -3.40
CA GLU A 45 4.19 16.69 -2.50
C GLU A 45 5.51 16.29 -3.18
N GLU A 46 6.67 16.73 -2.66
CA GLU A 46 7.98 16.64 -3.31
C GLU A 46 8.28 15.30 -4.00
N HIS A 47 7.83 14.17 -3.42
CA HIS A 47 8.05 12.82 -3.98
C HIS A 47 6.79 12.13 -4.52
N TYR A 48 5.64 12.81 -4.49
CA TYR A 48 4.35 12.30 -4.91
C TYR A 48 3.78 13.19 -6.01
N GLN A 49 3.96 12.77 -7.26
CA GLN A 49 3.54 13.52 -8.45
C GLN A 49 2.59 12.65 -9.27
N TYR A 50 1.51 13.25 -9.80
CA TYR A 50 0.46 12.50 -10.48
C TYR A 50 0.40 12.75 -12.00
N GLU A 51 1.29 13.58 -12.55
CA GLU A 51 1.33 13.94 -13.98
C GLU A 51 1.29 12.69 -14.89
N ASP A 52 2.09 11.68 -14.55
CA ASP A 52 2.18 10.43 -15.32
C ASP A 52 1.36 9.28 -14.72
N PHE A 53 0.59 9.49 -13.65
CA PHE A 53 -0.06 8.40 -12.90
C PHE A 53 -0.97 7.53 -13.77
N PHE A 54 -1.81 8.16 -14.61
CA PHE A 54 -2.72 7.47 -15.51
C PHE A 54 -2.01 6.86 -16.71
N THR A 55 -1.04 7.57 -17.31
CA THR A 55 -0.24 7.06 -18.42
C THR A 55 0.55 5.82 -17.99
N TYR A 56 1.21 5.87 -16.83
CA TYR A 56 1.95 4.75 -16.26
C TYR A 56 1.05 3.52 -16.07
N ALA A 57 -0.15 3.73 -15.48
CA ALA A 57 -1.10 2.65 -15.27
C ALA A 57 -1.55 2.00 -16.59
N GLU A 58 -1.79 2.80 -17.63
CA GLU A 58 -2.14 2.28 -18.96
C GLU A 58 -1.00 1.46 -19.58
N GLU A 59 0.22 1.99 -19.56
CA GLU A 59 1.41 1.32 -20.10
C GLU A 59 1.69 -0.02 -19.42
N HIS A 60 1.38 -0.11 -18.12
CA HIS A 60 1.58 -1.32 -17.31
C HIS A 60 0.31 -2.18 -17.17
N THR A 61 -0.76 -1.85 -17.90
CA THR A 61 -2.04 -2.58 -17.90
C THR A 61 -2.68 -2.70 -16.49
N GLU A 62 -2.51 -1.66 -15.68
CA GLU A 62 -3.02 -1.57 -14.33
C GLU A 62 -4.47 -1.07 -14.34
N LYS A 63 -5.36 -1.86 -13.75
CA LYS A 63 -6.79 -1.57 -13.74
C LYS A 63 -7.16 -0.71 -12.52
N LEU A 64 -6.83 0.58 -12.58
CA LEU A 64 -7.00 1.50 -11.45
C LEU A 64 -8.42 1.51 -10.88
N GLU A 65 -9.45 1.55 -11.71
CA GLU A 65 -10.86 1.53 -11.25
C GLU A 65 -11.14 0.32 -10.34
N GLN A 66 -10.57 -0.83 -10.69
CA GLN A 66 -10.75 -2.07 -9.92
C GLN A 66 -9.82 -2.10 -8.72
N ALA A 67 -8.64 -1.49 -8.82
CA ALA A 67 -7.68 -1.38 -7.73
C ALA A 67 -8.20 -0.51 -6.58
N LEU A 68 -9.13 0.42 -6.84
CA LEU A 68 -9.78 1.18 -5.78
C LEU A 68 -10.54 0.28 -4.78
N GLU A 69 -11.08 -0.86 -5.23
CA GLU A 69 -11.75 -1.83 -4.35
C GLU A 69 -10.78 -2.76 -3.60
N GLY A 70 -9.52 -2.79 -4.03
CA GLY A 70 -8.50 -3.68 -3.50
C GLY A 70 -7.53 -4.13 -4.60
N TYR A 71 -6.28 -4.33 -4.22
CA TYR A 71 -5.22 -4.75 -5.13
C TYR A 71 -4.20 -5.61 -4.39
N ARG A 72 -3.42 -6.35 -5.17
CA ARG A 72 -2.13 -6.94 -4.78
C ARG A 72 -0.99 -6.26 -5.53
N MET A 73 0.07 -5.90 -4.82
CA MET A 73 1.29 -5.39 -5.44
C MET A 73 2.01 -6.51 -6.21
N THR A 74 2.45 -6.23 -7.43
CA THR A 74 3.16 -7.20 -8.29
C THR A 74 4.52 -7.62 -7.73
N PHE A 75 5.20 -6.66 -7.10
CA PHE A 75 6.47 -6.83 -6.41
C PHE A 75 6.58 -5.80 -5.29
N ASN A 76 7.38 -6.10 -4.26
CA ASN A 76 7.68 -5.14 -3.20
C ASN A 76 9.19 -5.03 -2.99
N THR A 77 9.72 -3.82 -3.12
CA THR A 77 10.99 -3.46 -2.49
C THR A 77 10.77 -3.20 -0.99
N ARG A 78 11.81 -3.38 -0.18
CA ARG A 78 11.76 -3.10 1.25
C ARG A 78 11.43 -1.64 1.55
N ASN A 79 12.14 -0.70 0.92
CA ASN A 79 11.90 0.74 1.14
C ASN A 79 10.54 1.18 0.61
N GLY A 80 10.10 0.67 -0.55
CA GLY A 80 8.76 0.96 -1.04
C GLY A 80 7.67 0.37 -0.15
N LEU A 81 7.91 -0.78 0.50
CA LEU A 81 6.93 -1.36 1.40
C LEU A 81 6.84 -0.57 2.72
N LYS A 82 7.97 -0.01 3.19
CA LYS A 82 7.99 0.96 4.28
C LYS A 82 7.10 2.16 3.95
N ILE A 83 7.35 2.82 2.82
CA ILE A 83 6.57 3.99 2.37
C ILE A 83 5.08 3.62 2.25
N TRP A 84 4.78 2.49 1.63
CA TRP A 84 3.40 2.03 1.47
C TRP A 84 2.70 1.81 2.83
N VAL A 85 3.36 1.23 3.83
CA VAL A 85 2.80 1.06 5.19
C VAL A 85 2.56 2.43 5.84
N GLU A 86 3.50 3.36 5.69
CA GLU A 86 3.39 4.73 6.22
C GLU A 86 2.20 5.48 5.61
N GLU A 87 1.99 5.36 4.29
CA GLU A 87 0.85 5.97 3.60
C GLU A 87 -0.48 5.25 3.91
N LYS A 88 -0.51 3.92 3.82
CA LYS A 88 -1.74 3.13 3.97
C LYS A 88 -2.35 3.21 5.36
N PHE A 89 -1.51 3.17 6.38
CA PHE A 89 -1.95 3.04 7.77
C PHE A 89 -1.67 4.29 8.61
N ASN A 90 -1.17 5.36 7.98
CA ASN A 90 -0.79 6.61 8.65
C ASN A 90 0.17 6.36 9.83
N LEU A 91 1.22 5.59 9.56
CA LEU A 91 2.27 5.23 10.51
C LEU A 91 3.58 5.91 10.10
N GLN A 92 4.55 5.94 11.02
CA GLN A 92 5.90 6.44 10.78
C GLN A 92 6.94 5.40 11.20
N ALA A 93 7.86 5.06 10.29
CA ALA A 93 8.97 4.16 10.61
C ALA A 93 9.87 4.75 11.70
N HIS A 94 10.37 3.88 12.57
CA HIS A 94 11.17 4.21 13.75
C HIS A 94 10.44 5.01 14.85
N VAL A 95 9.13 5.25 14.67
CA VAL A 95 8.25 5.81 15.70
C VAL A 95 7.19 4.77 16.06
N ASP A 96 6.42 4.33 15.06
CA ASP A 96 5.30 3.40 15.26
C ASP A 96 5.66 1.95 14.96
N PHE A 97 6.76 1.71 14.25
CA PHE A 97 7.26 0.37 13.94
C PHE A 97 8.76 0.37 13.71
N ARG A 98 9.38 -0.81 13.84
CA ARG A 98 10.81 -0.98 13.62
C ARG A 98 11.08 -1.35 12.17
N PHE A 99 11.96 -0.59 11.53
CA PHE A 99 12.42 -0.86 10.17
C PHE A 99 13.87 -1.36 10.21
N GLY A 100 14.04 -2.68 10.04
CA GLY A 100 15.33 -3.37 10.06
C GLY A 100 15.87 -3.69 8.66
N GLU A 101 17.00 -4.41 8.61
CA GLU A 101 17.64 -4.78 7.34
C GLU A 101 16.74 -5.66 6.47
N ASP A 102 16.21 -6.76 7.01
CA ASP A 102 15.45 -7.75 6.24
C ASP A 102 13.98 -7.86 6.66
N ARG A 103 13.55 -7.08 7.66
CA ARG A 103 12.22 -7.18 8.26
C ARG A 103 11.70 -5.86 8.80
N MET A 104 10.37 -5.77 8.89
CA MET A 104 9.67 -4.69 9.59
C MET A 104 8.90 -5.31 10.75
N ASP A 105 9.07 -4.81 11.95
CA ASP A 105 8.52 -5.42 13.16
C ASP A 105 7.70 -4.42 13.96
N GLU A 106 6.92 -4.94 14.90
CA GLU A 106 6.19 -4.15 15.89
C GLU A 106 5.11 -3.24 15.28
N ILE A 107 4.65 -3.54 14.05
CA ILE A 107 3.55 -2.79 13.41
C ILE A 107 2.25 -3.18 14.11
N GLN A 108 1.55 -2.21 14.69
CA GLN A 108 0.29 -2.46 15.39
C GLN A 108 -0.90 -2.13 14.49
N LEU A 109 -1.71 -3.15 14.17
CA LEU A 109 -2.84 -3.04 13.26
C LEU A 109 -4.10 -3.69 13.83
N THR A 110 -5.27 -3.15 13.48
CA THR A 110 -6.54 -3.86 13.70
C THR A 110 -6.62 -5.12 12.84
N LYS A 111 -7.47 -6.09 13.22
CA LYS A 111 -7.71 -7.29 12.40
C LYS A 111 -8.10 -6.96 10.95
N TYR A 112 -8.87 -5.89 10.74
CA TYR A 112 -9.27 -5.44 9.41
C TYR A 112 -8.06 -4.94 8.60
N GLN A 113 -7.22 -4.09 9.20
CA GLN A 113 -5.99 -3.60 8.56
C GLN A 113 -4.99 -4.73 8.27
N VAL A 114 -4.90 -5.75 9.12
CA VAL A 114 -4.08 -6.95 8.85
C VAL A 114 -4.58 -7.71 7.62
N SER A 115 -5.90 -7.83 7.42
CA SER A 115 -6.45 -8.41 6.20
C SER A 115 -6.08 -7.59 4.97
N GLN A 116 -6.23 -6.26 5.03
CA GLN A 116 -5.84 -5.37 3.94
C GLN A 116 -4.33 -5.51 3.61
N LEU A 117 -3.48 -5.55 4.63
CA LEU A 117 -2.04 -5.78 4.49
C LEU A 117 -1.74 -7.07 3.73
N LYS A 118 -2.33 -8.20 4.14
CA LYS A 118 -2.11 -9.52 3.50
C LYS A 118 -2.60 -9.56 2.05
N GLU A 119 -3.70 -8.90 1.76
CA GLU A 119 -4.27 -8.82 0.41
C GLU A 119 -3.37 -7.98 -0.51
N SER A 120 -2.77 -6.91 0.01
CA SER A 120 -1.93 -6.00 -0.78
C SER A 120 -0.50 -6.45 -1.02
N LEU A 121 0.08 -7.29 -0.16
CA LEU A 121 1.49 -7.71 -0.28
C LEU A 121 1.78 -8.57 -1.51
N ALA A 122 2.95 -8.37 -2.12
CA ALA A 122 3.49 -9.30 -3.09
C ALA A 122 3.72 -10.69 -2.45
N VAL A 123 3.63 -11.74 -3.27
CA VAL A 123 3.57 -13.13 -2.82
C VAL A 123 4.81 -13.62 -2.04
N ASN A 124 5.94 -12.92 -2.15
CA ASN A 124 7.19 -13.25 -1.48
C ASN A 124 7.30 -12.68 -0.06
N TRP A 125 6.31 -11.89 0.40
CA TRP A 125 6.25 -11.38 1.76
C TRP A 125 5.28 -12.21 2.61
N VAL A 126 5.61 -12.33 3.89
CA VAL A 126 4.83 -13.04 4.89
C VAL A 126 4.54 -12.09 6.04
N VAL A 127 3.29 -12.12 6.51
CA VAL A 127 2.85 -11.43 7.71
C VAL A 127 2.90 -12.42 8.86
N LEU A 128 3.73 -12.17 9.86
CA LEU A 128 3.72 -12.89 11.13
C LEU A 128 2.85 -12.08 12.10
N GLU A 129 1.84 -12.70 12.69
CA GLU A 129 0.92 -12.03 13.61
C GLU A 129 1.07 -12.58 15.02
N LYS A 130 0.97 -11.69 16.00
CA LYS A 130 0.70 -12.06 17.38
C LYS A 130 -0.39 -11.14 17.97
N PRO A 131 -1.32 -11.69 18.76
CA PRO A 131 -2.25 -10.86 19.52
C PRO A 131 -1.48 -9.93 20.45
N LEU A 132 -1.83 -8.64 20.46
CA LEU A 132 -1.28 -7.67 21.41
C LEU A 132 -2.30 -7.38 22.53
N HIS A 133 -3.48 -6.90 22.15
CA HIS A 133 -4.64 -6.74 23.03
C HIS A 133 -5.93 -6.81 22.22
N GLU A 134 -7.09 -6.60 22.86
CA GLU A 134 -8.39 -6.74 22.20
C GLU A 134 -8.47 -5.88 20.92
N GLY A 135 -8.78 -6.54 19.80
CA GLY A 135 -8.93 -5.91 18.48
C GLY A 135 -7.62 -5.61 17.73
N ILE A 136 -6.46 -5.62 18.39
CA ILE A 136 -5.17 -5.24 17.82
C ILE A 136 -4.22 -6.44 17.71
N GLN A 137 -3.53 -6.53 16.59
CA GLN A 137 -2.44 -7.47 16.34
C GLN A 137 -1.15 -6.68 16.21
N GLU A 138 -0.08 -7.21 16.77
CA GLU A 138 1.26 -6.80 16.38
C GLU A 138 1.69 -7.70 15.20
N VAL A 139 2.19 -7.09 14.14
CA VAL A 139 2.59 -7.79 12.93
C VAL A 139 4.03 -7.49 12.54
N SER A 140 4.67 -8.52 11.99
CA SER A 140 5.98 -8.42 11.35
C SER A 140 5.87 -8.76 9.87
N LEU A 141 6.56 -8.00 9.03
CA LEU A 141 6.72 -8.24 7.61
C LEU A 141 8.10 -8.82 7.35
N VAL A 142 8.14 -10.04 6.83
CA VAL A 142 9.38 -10.77 6.53
C VAL A 142 9.34 -11.34 5.12
N LEU A 143 10.51 -11.46 4.50
CA LEU A 143 10.62 -12.24 3.27
C LEU A 143 10.36 -13.71 3.56
N ARG A 144 9.62 -14.38 2.68
CA ARG A 144 9.25 -15.80 2.84
C ARG A 144 10.47 -16.71 3.03
N GLY A 145 11.60 -16.37 2.40
CA GLY A 145 12.84 -17.15 2.53
C GLY A 145 13.50 -17.08 3.91
N ASP A 146 13.12 -16.13 4.76
CA ASP A 146 13.72 -15.90 6.08
C ASP A 146 12.81 -16.33 7.24
N VAL A 147 11.64 -16.93 6.95
CA VAL A 147 10.71 -17.43 7.98
C VAL A 147 11.26 -18.67 8.70
N ASP A 148 12.09 -19.48 8.01
CA ASP A 148 12.62 -20.76 8.49
C ASP A 148 14.08 -20.66 9.01
N ARG A 149 14.62 -19.45 9.16
CA ARG A 149 15.99 -19.19 9.63
C ARG A 149 16.00 -18.68 11.06
#